data_AF-A0A520BBK7-F1
#
_entry.id   AF-A0A520BBK7-F1
#
_cell.length_a   1.000
_cell.length_b   1.000
_cell.length_c   1.000
_cell.angle_alpha   90.00
_cell.angle_beta   90.00
_cell.angle_gamma   90.00
#
_symmetry.space_group_name_H-M   'P 1'
#
loop_
_entity.id
_entity.type
_entity.pdbx_description
1 polymer ?
#
loop_
_entity_poly.entity_id
_entity_poly.type
_entity_poly.pdbx_seq_one_letter_code
_entity_poly.pdbx_strand_id
1 'polypeptide(L)' 'MTAILVRFWIVRFVQTFVGAFAVLAGLELWQRGPATASYASVLAWAAATALLTASVSAWWAYKRQCRAVFKD' A
#
# COMPACT_ATOMS: atom_id res chain seq x y z
N MET A 1 -6.43 5.46 20.37
CA MET A 1 -6.95 4.71 19.19
C MET A 1 -6.35 5.22 17.87
N THR A 2 -6.38 6.52 17.59
CA THR A 2 -5.85 7.13 16.36
C THR A 2 -4.38 6.82 16.09
N ALA A 3 -3.49 6.91 17.10
CA ALA A 3 -2.06 6.60 16.93
C ALA A 3 -1.80 5.15 16.49
N ILE A 4 -2.62 4.19 16.96
CA ILE A 4 -2.51 2.77 16.59
C ILE A 4 -2.93 2.56 15.13
N LEU A 5 -4.03 3.20 14.71
CA LEU A 5 -4.51 3.17 13.34
C LEU A 5 -3.50 3.80 12.36
N VAL A 6 -2.87 4.92 12.74
CA VAL A 6 -1.81 5.56 11.94
C VAL A 6 -0.60 4.65 11.81
N ARG A 7 -0.12 4.05 12.91
CA ARG A 7 1.01 3.11 12.85
C ARG A 7 0.69 1.90 11.97
N PHE A 8 -0.51 1.32 12.11
CA PHE A 8 -0.98 0.22 11.26
C PHE A 8 -1.03 0.63 9.78
N TRP A 9 -1.57 1.82 9.49
CA TRP A 9 -1.64 2.36 8.13
C TRP A 9 -0.25 2.54 7.51
N ILE A 10 0.70 3.14 8.24
CA ILE A 10 2.07 3.34 7.76
C ILE A 10 2.76 2.01 7.49
N VAL A 11 2.67 1.04 8.41
CA VAL A 11 3.29 -0.28 8.22
C VAL A 11 2.71 -0.98 6.98
N ARG A 12 1.38 -0.94 6.81
CA ARG A 12 0.73 -1.51 5.63
C ARG A 12 1.10 -0.77 4.35
N PHE A 13 1.20 0.55 4.39
CA PHE A 13 1.64 1.34 3.25
C PHE A 13 3.04 0.94 2.82
N VAL A 14 4.01 0.93 3.74
CA VAL A 14 5.42 0.61 3.43
C VAL A 14 5.55 -0.81 2.90
N GLN A 15 4.90 -1.80 3.54
CA GLN A 15 4.95 -3.19 3.09
C GLN A 15 4.40 -3.35 1.66
N THR A 16 3.23 -2.78 1.38
CA THR A 16 2.62 -2.86 0.04
C THR A 16 3.41 -2.07 -0.99
N PHE A 17 3.93 -0.89 -0.61
CA PHE A 17 4.74 -0.06 -1.50
C PHE A 17 6.01 -0.79 -1.94
N VAL A 18 6.78 -1.35 -1.00
CA VAL A 18 8.02 -2.07 -1.31
C VAL A 18 7.73 -3.30 -2.16
N GLY A 19 6.69 -4.07 -1.83
CA GLY A 19 6.29 -5.24 -2.61
C GLY A 19 5.84 -4.88 -4.03
N ALA A 20 4.94 -3.89 -4.16
CA ALA A 20 4.45 -3.45 -5.46
C ALA A 20 5.57 -2.83 -6.31
N PHE A 21 6.44 -2.01 -5.70
CA PHE A 21 7.58 -1.41 -6.39
C PHE A 21 8.53 -2.48 -6.93
N ALA A 22 8.90 -3.48 -6.11
CA ALA A 22 9.80 -4.55 -6.56
C ALA A 22 9.22 -5.34 -7.75
N VAL A 23 7.92 -5.67 -7.69
CA VAL A 23 7.23 -6.39 -8.77
C VAL A 23 7.13 -5.53 -10.03
N LEU A 24 6.66 -4.30 -9.91
CA LEU A 24 6.48 -3.40 -11.06
C LEU A 24 7.80 -2.98 -11.68
N ALA A 25 8.83 -2.73 -10.88
CA ALA A 25 10.18 -2.44 -11.37
C ALA A 25 10.76 -3.63 -12.13
N GLY A 26 10.60 -4.85 -11.60
CA GLY A 26 11.03 -6.08 -12.27
C GLY A 26 10.31 -6.29 -13.60
N LEU A 27 9.00 -6.05 -13.65
CA LEU A 27 8.20 -6.13 -14.87
C LEU A 27 8.61 -5.08 -15.91
N GLU A 28 8.79 -3.83 -15.49
CA GLU A 28 9.20 -2.73 -16.36
C GLU A 28 10.59 -2.98 -16.96
N LEU A 29 11.55 -3.44 -16.14
CA LEU A 29 12.88 -3.84 -16.58
C LEU A 29 12.84 -5.01 -17.55
N TRP A 30 11.99 -6.00 -17.30
CA TRP A 30 11.87 -7.16 -18.18
C TRP A 30 11.24 -6.80 -19.54
N GLN A 31 10.25 -5.90 -19.56
CA GLN A 31 9.54 -5.53 -20.78
C GLN A 31 10.29 -4.50 -21.64
N ARG A 32 10.89 -3.48 -21.01
CA ARG A 32 11.49 -2.34 -21.70
C ARG A 32 13.02 -2.38 -21.73
N GLY A 33 13.61 -3.23 -20.89
CA GLY A 33 15.06 -3.24 -20.69
C GLY A 33 15.55 -2.03 -19.87
N PRO A 34 16.83 -2.05 -19.44
CA PRO A 34 17.37 -1.04 -18.53
C PRO A 34 17.47 0.36 -19.15
N ALA A 35 17.53 0.47 -20.48
CA ALA A 35 17.72 1.74 -21.18
C ALA A 35 16.43 2.57 -21.36
N THR A 36 15.25 1.94 -21.30
CA THR A 36 13.96 2.63 -21.55
C THR A 36 12.93 2.46 -20.43
N ALA A 37 13.33 1.87 -19.30
CA ALA A 37 12.47 1.70 -18.13
C ALA A 37 12.06 3.06 -17.53
N SER A 38 10.75 3.24 -17.29
CA SER A 38 10.21 4.45 -16.65
C SER A 38 9.96 4.23 -15.16
N TYR A 39 11.00 4.44 -14.35
CA TYR A 39 10.91 4.30 -12.90
C TYR A 39 9.95 5.28 -12.24
N ALA A 40 9.69 6.44 -12.86
CA ALA A 40 8.71 7.41 -12.39
C ALA A 40 7.28 6.83 -12.44
N SER A 41 6.93 6.14 -13.53
CA SER A 41 5.64 5.46 -13.67
C SER A 41 5.49 4.34 -12.64
N VAL A 42 6.53 3.51 -12.49
CA VAL A 42 6.57 2.42 -11.49
C VAL A 42 6.34 2.95 -10.08
N LEU A 43 7.01 4.04 -9.72
CA LEU A 43 6.89 4.65 -8.39
C LEU A 43 5.49 5.23 -8.16
N ALA A 44 4.90 5.90 -9.16
CA ALA A 44 3.56 6.45 -9.07
C ALA A 44 2.50 5.34 -8.87
N TRP A 45 2.59 4.25 -9.64
CA TRP A 45 1.68 3.12 -9.52
C TRP A 45 1.87 2.38 -8.19
N ALA A 46 3.11 2.12 -7.77
CA ALA A 46 3.38 1.51 -6.47
C ALA A 46 2.83 2.35 -5.30
N ALA A 47 2.99 3.67 -5.35
CA ALA A 47 2.45 4.59 -4.35
C ALA A 47 0.92 4.58 -4.34
N ALA A 48 0.28 4.62 -5.51
CA ALA A 48 -1.18 4.57 -5.63
C ALA A 48 -1.76 3.26 -5.07
N THR A 49 -1.16 2.11 -5.44
CA THR A 49 -1.57 0.81 -4.91
C THR A 49 -1.39 0.74 -3.40
N ALA A 50 -0.24 1.17 -2.87
CA ALA A 50 0.02 1.16 -1.44
C ALA A 50 -0.95 2.07 -0.66
N LEU A 51 -1.26 3.25 -1.19
CA LEU A 51 -2.19 4.19 -0.57
C LEU A 51 -3.61 3.62 -0.50
N LEU A 52 -4.08 3.00 -1.59
CA LEU A 52 -5.38 2.33 -1.63
C LEU A 52 -5.43 1.16 -0.64
N THR A 53 -4.45 0.26 -0.69
CA THR A 53 -4.41 -0.91 0.20
C THR A 53 -4.34 -0.52 1.67
N ALA A 54 -3.49 0.44 2.04
CA ALA A 54 -3.37 0.91 3.42
C ALA A 54 -4.66 1.55 3.91
N SER A 55 -5.30 2.39 3.09
CA SER A 55 -6.53 3.09 3.45
C SER A 55 -7.72 2.14 3.60
N VAL A 56 -7.89 1.20 2.66
CA VAL A 56 -8.95 0.18 2.75
C VAL A 56 -8.72 -0.73 3.96
N SER A 57 -7.48 -1.16 4.21
CA SER A 57 -7.14 -2.00 5.37
C SER A 57 -7.43 -1.29 6.69
N ALA A 58 -7.08 -0.01 6.79
CA ALA A 58 -7.33 0.80 7.98
C ALA A 58 -8.83 1.01 8.20
N TRP A 59 -9.60 1.27 7.14
CA TRP A 59 -11.07 1.39 7.23
C TRP A 59 -11.74 0.09 7.71
N TRP A 60 -11.32 -1.06 7.18
CA TRP A 60 -11.82 -2.36 7.62
C TRP A 60 -11.46 -2.66 9.08
N ALA A 61 -10.24 -2.36 9.50
CA ALA A 61 -9.80 -2.51 10.88
C ALA A 61 -10.64 -1.63 11.82
N TYR A 62 -10.86 -0.37 11.45
CA TYR A 62 -11.72 0.56 12.18
C TYR A 62 -13.16 0.03 12.29
N LYS A 63 -13.78 -0.36 11.17
CA LYS A 63 -15.15 -0.88 11.14
C LYS A 63 -15.32 -2.13 12.01
N ARG A 64 -14.34 -3.03 12.01
CA ARG A 64 -14.35 -4.24 12.85
C ARG A 64 -14.24 -3.91 14.33
N GLN A 65 -13.39 -2.94 14.70
CA GLN A 65 -13.26 -2.47 16.08
C GLN A 65 -14.54 -1.76 16.56
N CYS A 66 -15.12 -0.86 15.75
CA CYS A 66 -16.39 -0.22 16.12
C CYS A 66 -17.52 -1.25 16.28
N ARG A 67 -17.62 -2.25 15.39
CA ARG A 67 -18.62 -3.33 15.55
C ARG A 67 -18.44 -4.16 16.82
N ALA A 68 -17.22 -4.27 17.33
CA ALA A 68 -16.96 -4.97 18.60
C ALA A 68 -17.36 -4.11 19.81
N VAL A 69 -17.21 -2.78 19.70
CA VAL A 69 -17.53 -1.83 20.79
C VAL A 69 -19.03 -1.55 20.91
N PHE A 70 -19.79 -1.57 19.81
CA PHE A 70 -21.25 -1.33 19.82
C PHE A 70 -22.08 -2.63 19.93
N LYS A 71 -21.48 -3.72 20.42
CA LYS A 71 -22.17 -5.02 20.59
C LYS A 71 -22.53 -5.34 22.04
N ASP A 72 -22.25 -4.40 22.96
CA ASP A 72 -22.82 -4.35 24.30
C ASP A 72 -24.09 -3.48 24.28
#